data_AF-A0A0R3RC35-F1
#
_entry.id   AF-A0A0R3RC35-F1
#
_cell.length_a   1.000
_cell.length_b   1.000
_cell.length_c   1.000
_cell.angle_alpha   90.00
_cell.angle_beta   90.00
_cell.angle_gamma   90.00
#
_symmetry.space_group_name_H-M   'P 1'
#
loop_
_entity.id
_entity.type
_entity.pdbx_description
1 polymer ?
#
loop_
_entity_poly.entity_id
_entity_poly.type
_entity_poly.pdbx_seq_one_letter_code
_entity_poly.pdbx_strand_id
1 'polypeptide(L)'
;MGLWTYTGKGEIRSDELCLAFTTKGVSMEKCTGSVPLSKMIFDYEKKILVLKHRETGLCLQANESGLQLSTCLHMDMIQKWRLGGYRILD
;
A
#
# COMPACT_ATOMS: atom_id res chain seq x y z
N MET A 1 17.20 8.66 -3.72
CA MET A 1 15.74 8.87 -3.81
C MET A 1 15.16 7.59 -4.42
N GLY A 2 14.52 6.74 -3.61
CA GLY A 2 14.02 5.44 -4.08
C GLY A 2 12.77 5.61 -4.93
N LEU A 3 12.69 4.89 -6.05
CA LEU A 3 11.52 4.90 -6.92
C LEU A 3 10.51 3.87 -6.39
N TRP A 4 9.35 4.36 -5.94
CA TRP A 4 8.24 3.51 -5.53
C TRP A 4 7.27 3.31 -6.69
N THR A 5 6.77 2.09 -6.85
CA THR A 5 5.84 1.73 -7.92
C THR A 5 4.60 1.04 -7.35
N TYR A 6 3.41 1.53 -7.67
CA TYR A 6 2.16 0.80 -7.44
C TYR A 6 1.82 -0.02 -8.69
N THR A 7 1.76 -1.35 -8.55
CA THR A 7 1.57 -2.26 -9.69
C THR A 7 0.10 -2.48 -10.00
N GLY A 8 -0.21 -2.96 -11.21
CA GLY A 8 -1.57 -3.39 -11.58
C GLY A 8 -2.11 -4.55 -10.76
N LYS A 9 -1.28 -5.20 -9.93
CA LYS A 9 -1.68 -6.28 -9.01
C LYS A 9 -1.88 -5.81 -7.58
N GLY A 10 -1.76 -4.50 -7.32
CA GLY A 10 -1.93 -3.90 -6.00
C GLY A 10 -0.70 -3.95 -5.11
N GLU A 11 0.48 -4.31 -5.63
CA GLU A 11 1.72 -4.27 -4.85
C GLU A 11 2.27 -2.85 -4.82
N ILE A 12 2.84 -2.45 -3.68
CA ILE A 12 3.67 -1.25 -3.56
C ILE A 12 5.13 -1.70 -3.51
N ARG A 13 5.89 -1.42 -4.58
CA ARG A 13 7.24 -1.94 -4.80
C ARG A 13 8.31 -0.87 -4.70
N SER A 14 9.48 -1.27 -4.22
CA SER A 14 10.77 -0.59 -4.39
C SER A 14 11.79 -1.65 -4.80
N ASP A 15 12.29 -1.58 -6.03
CA ASP A 15 13.14 -2.61 -6.65
C ASP A 15 12.52 -4.02 -6.57
N GLU A 16 13.19 -4.97 -5.90
CA GLU A 16 12.72 -6.34 -5.67
C GLU A 16 11.91 -6.50 -4.38
N LEU A 17 11.66 -5.41 -3.64
CA LEU A 17 10.95 -5.41 -2.37
C LEU A 17 9.51 -4.91 -2.53
N CYS A 18 8.60 -5.57 -1.83
CA CYS A 18 7.18 -5.28 -1.76
C CYS A 18 6.83 -4.88 -0.33
N LEU A 19 5.98 -3.86 -0.19
CA LEU A 19 5.35 -3.55 1.08
C LEU A 19 4.47 -4.73 1.49
N ALA A 20 4.63 -5.21 2.72
CA ALA A 20 3.91 -6.34 3.26
C ALA A 20 3.36 -6.00 4.65
N PHE A 21 2.19 -6.53 4.97
CA PHE A 21 1.67 -6.51 6.33
C PHE A 21 1.95 -7.83 7.04
N THR A 22 2.62 -7.76 8.18
CA THR A 22 2.97 -8.92 9.01
C THR A 22 2.38 -8.75 10.39
N THR A 23 2.51 -9.79 11.22
CA THR A 23 2.18 -9.71 12.65
C THR A 23 2.99 -8.66 13.42
N LYS A 24 4.12 -8.21 12.86
CA LYS A 24 4.96 -7.15 13.42
C LYS A 24 4.64 -5.76 12.87
N GLY A 25 3.64 -5.65 11.99
CA GLY A 25 3.26 -4.41 11.31
C GLY A 25 3.70 -4.38 9.85
N VAL A 26 3.83 -3.17 9.31
CA VAL A 26 4.21 -2.93 7.91
C VAL A 26 5.72 -3.10 7.75
N SER A 27 6.14 -3.92 6.79
CA SER A 27 7.55 -4.17 6.49
C SER A 27 7.81 -4.28 4.99
N MET A 28 9.07 -4.16 4.58
CA MET A 28 9.50 -4.48 3.22
C MET A 28 9.99 -5.93 3.17
N GLU A 29 9.43 -6.72 2.27
CA GLU A 29 9.84 -8.11 2.03
C GLU A 29 10.13 -8.33 0.56
N LYS A 30 10.86 -9.40 0.22
CA LYS A 30 11.08 -9.75 -1.19
C LYS A 30 9.73 -10.03 -1.87
N CYS A 31 9.48 -9.37 -2.99
CA CYS A 31 8.30 -9.60 -3.79
C CYS A 31 8.21 -11.07 -4.22
N THR A 32 7.01 -11.65 -4.17
CA THR A 32 6.77 -12.97 -4.77
C THR A 32 6.64 -12.86 -6.29
N GLY A 33 6.78 -14.00 -6.97
CA GLY A 33 6.88 -14.09 -8.44
C GLY A 33 5.68 -13.52 -9.21
N SER A 34 5.00 -14.36 -10.00
CA SER A 34 3.91 -13.86 -10.86
C SER A 34 2.63 -13.51 -10.09
N VAL A 35 2.42 -14.09 -8.91
CA VAL A 35 1.22 -13.86 -8.08
C VAL A 35 1.65 -13.30 -6.72
N PRO A 36 1.17 -12.11 -6.33
CA PRO A 36 1.47 -11.54 -5.02
C PRO A 36 0.78 -12.32 -3.89
N LEU A 37 1.41 -12.38 -2.72
CA LEU A 37 0.76 -12.89 -1.51
C LEU A 37 -0.28 -11.88 -1.00
N SER A 38 -1.33 -12.37 -0.34
CA SER A 38 -2.41 -11.53 0.24
C SER A 38 -1.88 -10.38 1.08
N LYS A 39 -0.86 -10.66 1.89
CA LYS A 39 -0.17 -9.69 2.75
C LYS A 39 0.53 -8.53 2.02
N MET A 40 0.71 -8.62 0.70
CA MET A 40 1.40 -7.63 -0.13
C MET A 40 0.46 -6.81 -1.02
N ILE A 41 -0.86 -7.02 -0.88
CA ILE A 41 -1.85 -6.43 -1.79
C ILE A 41 -2.58 -5.28 -1.11
N PHE A 42 -2.54 -4.13 -1.76
CA PHE A 42 -3.21 -2.90 -1.37
C PHE A 42 -4.13 -2.45 -2.50
N ASP A 43 -5.38 -2.19 -2.16
CA ASP A 43 -6.37 -1.60 -3.06
C ASP A 43 -6.32 -0.08 -2.96
N TYR A 44 -5.98 0.57 -4.07
CA TYR A 44 -5.99 2.03 -4.14
C TYR A 44 -7.37 2.57 -4.51
N GLU A 45 -8.04 3.22 -3.56
CA GLU A 45 -9.33 3.86 -3.77
C GLU A 45 -9.13 5.33 -4.20
N LYS A 46 -8.95 5.57 -5.51
CA LYS A 46 -8.62 6.90 -6.07
C LYS A 46 -9.59 8.01 -5.66
N LYS A 47 -10.89 7.73 -5.48
CA LYS A 47 -11.90 8.74 -5.11
C LYS A 47 -11.60 9.40 -3.76
N ILE A 48 -11.14 8.59 -2.81
CA ILE A 48 -10.85 9.02 -1.44
C ILE A 48 -9.35 9.01 -1.13
N LEU A 49 -8.51 8.63 -2.10
CA LEU A 49 -7.05 8.61 -2.03
C LEU A 49 -6.51 7.74 -0.88
N VAL A 50 -7.08 6.57 -0.61
CA VAL A 50 -6.58 5.65 0.43
C VAL A 50 -6.00 4.38 -0.19
N LEU A 51 -5.04 3.77 0.51
CA LEU A 51 -4.50 2.45 0.19
C LEU A 51 -4.99 1.47 1.26
N LYS A 52 -5.92 0.59 0.88
CA LYS A 52 -6.53 -0.39 1.77
C LYS A 52 -5.84 -1.74 1.62
N HIS A 53 -5.28 -2.28 2.70
CA HIS A 53 -4.74 -3.63 2.68
C HIS A 53 -5.88 -4.63 2.46
N ARG A 54 -5.77 -5.44 1.41
CA ARG A 54 -6.91 -6.23 0.89
C ARG A 54 -7.40 -7.27 1.88
N GLU A 55 -6.49 -7.97 2.56
CA GLU A 55 -6.83 -9.07 3.47
C GLU A 55 -7.43 -8.58 4.80
N THR A 56 -6.89 -7.50 5.37
CA THR A 56 -7.35 -7.00 6.69
C THR A 56 -8.44 -5.94 6.58
N GLY A 57 -8.59 -5.32 5.40
CA GLY A 57 -9.49 -4.20 5.18
C GLY A 57 -9.06 -2.89 5.87
N LEU A 58 -7.88 -2.84 6.48
CA LEU A 58 -7.32 -1.66 7.14
C LEU A 58 -6.61 -0.75 6.13
N CYS A 59 -6.53 0.54 6.41
CA CYS A 59 -5.88 1.52 5.55
C CYS A 59 -4.45 1.81 5.98
N LEU A 60 -3.57 2.00 4.99
CA LEU A 60 -2.20 2.44 5.20
C LEU A 60 -2.21 3.88 5.71
N GLN A 61 -1.45 4.09 6.78
CA GLN A 61 -1.36 5.35 7.51
C GLN A 61 0.11 5.68 7.77
N ALA A 62 0.48 6.94 7.62
CA ALA A 62 1.73 7.47 8.14
C ALA A 62 1.57 7.92 9.61
N ASN A 63 2.59 7.70 10.42
CA ASN A 63 2.74 8.28 11.75
C ASN A 63 4.20 8.75 11.96
N GLU A 64 4.52 9.25 13.14
CA GLU A 64 5.87 9.73 13.48
C GLU A 64 6.95 8.63 13.38
N SER A 65 6.57 7.36 13.53
CA SER A 65 7.47 6.20 13.50
C SER A 65 7.58 5.54 12.13
N GLY A 66 6.75 5.93 11.15
CA GLY A 66 6.74 5.36 9.81
C GLY A 66 5.34 4.97 9.33
N LEU A 67 5.22 3.79 8.73
CA LEU A 67 3.98 3.28 8.15
C LEU A 67 3.31 2.25 9.07
N GLN A 68 1.98 2.33 9.17
CA GLN A 68 1.17 1.35 9.88
C GLN A 68 -0.16 1.12 9.17
N LEU A 69 -0.89 0.08 9.59
CA LEU A 69 -2.29 -0.10 9.22
C LEU A 69 -3.19 0.34 10.36
N SER A 70 -4.28 1.02 10.02
CA SER A 70 -5.30 1.45 10.98
C SER A 70 -6.68 1.36 10.35
N THR A 71 -7.74 1.55 11.14
CA THR A 71 -9.09 1.71 10.64
C THR A 71 -9.12 2.81 9.58
N CYS A 72 -9.81 2.56 8.47
CA CYS A 72 -9.92 3.53 7.38
C CYS A 72 -10.70 4.78 7.83
N LEU A 73 -10.03 5.93 7.84
CA LEU A 73 -10.62 7.22 8.23
C LEU A 73 -10.62 8.16 7.02
N HIS A 74 -11.82 8.45 6.50
CA HIS A 74 -11.96 9.23 5.26
C HIS A 74 -11.53 10.70 5.38
N MET A 75 -11.50 11.25 6.59
CA MET A 75 -11.16 12.66 6.84
C MET A 75 -9.69 12.85 7.19
N ASP A 76 -8.97 11.78 7.53
CA ASP A 76 -7.63 11.91 8.08
C ASP A 76 -6.57 12.01 6.99
N MET A 77 -5.83 13.11 7.00
CA MET A 77 -4.83 13.43 5.97
C MET A 77 -3.66 12.46 5.98
N ILE A 78 -3.37 11.83 7.11
CA ILE A 78 -2.27 10.86 7.26
C ILE A 78 -2.54 9.50 6.59
N GLN A 79 -3.78 9.27 6.14
CA GLN A 79 -4.18 8.10 5.34
C GLN A 79 -4.35 8.43 3.85
N LYS A 80 -4.08 9.68 3.44
CA LYS A 80 -4.26 10.14 2.05
C LYS A 80 -2.97 9.99 1.25
N TRP A 81 -3.02 9.12 0.24
CA TRP A 81 -1.90 8.81 -0.65
C TRP A 81 -2.18 9.29 -2.07
N ARG A 82 -1.32 10.18 -2.58
CA ARG A 82 -1.33 10.59 -3.99
C ARG A 82 -0.27 9.79 -4.75
N LEU A 83 -0.70 8.93 -5.66
CA LEU A 83 0.21 8.12 -6.47
C LEU A 83 0.60 8.90 -7.74
N GLY A 84 1.87 9.29 -7.83
CA GLY A 84 2.41 9.95 -9.02
C GLY A 84 2.36 9.03 -10.24
N GLY A 85 1.89 9.53 -11.38
CA GLY A 85 1.83 8.77 -12.63
C GLY A 85 0.78 7.65 -12.68
N TYR A 86 -0.06 7.50 -11.65
CA TYR A 86 -1.12 6.50 -11.63
C TYR A 86 -2.22 6.79 -12.65
N ARG A 87 -2.44 5.84 -13.56
CA ARG A 87 -3.49 5.87 -14.58
C ARG A 87 -4.37 4.64 -14.40
N ILE A 88 -5.68 4.86 -14.33
CA ILE A 88 -6.65 3.78 -14.51
C ILE A 88 -6.73 3.59 -16.02
N LEU A 89 -6.38 2.41 -16.51
CA LEU A 89 -6.75 2.02 -17.86
C LEU A 89 -8.23 1.66 -17.76
N ASP A 90 -9.08 2.55 -18.26
CA ASP A 90 -10.51 2.30 -18.46
C ASP A 90 -10.71 1.20 -19.51
#